data_AF-A0A949UQ76-F1
#
_entry.id   AF-A0A949UQ76-F1
#
_cell.length_a   1.000
_cell.length_b   1.000
_cell.length_c   1.000
_cell.angle_alpha   90.00
_cell.angle_beta   90.00
_cell.angle_gamma   90.00
#
_symmetry.space_group_name_H-M   'P 1'
#
loop_
_entity.id
_entity.type
_entity.pdbx_description
1 polymer ?
#
loop_
_entity_poly.entity_id
_entity_poly.type
_entity_poly.pdbx_seq_one_letter_code
_entity_poly.pdbx_strand_id
1 'polypeptide(L)'
;MSHYVFLQLIWIGLGVGFNLVSYFRLKRGKAPLMQTPPLIGIGVLGLFIPIILLGVTDWHAAYLILNLMMALFISYIGIIRHLQVLFSDRSLDGYASRTALLIGVGINVFGVGATVWACVTVAGLSGAC
;
A
#
# COMPACT_ATOMS: atom_id res chain seq x y z
N MET A 1 -15.47 -5.43 13.78
CA MET A 1 -14.90 -5.04 12.47
C MET A 1 -14.42 -6.29 11.78
N SER A 2 -14.71 -6.48 10.49
CA SER A 2 -14.31 -7.69 9.76
C SER A 2 -12.77 -7.77 9.64
N HIS A 3 -12.22 -8.97 9.77
CA HIS A 3 -10.77 -9.20 9.84
C HIS A 3 -10.01 -8.63 8.62
N TYR A 4 -10.61 -8.69 7.43
CA TYR A 4 -10.01 -8.15 6.20
C TYR A 4 -9.95 -6.61 6.17
N VAL A 5 -10.90 -5.91 6.80
CA VAL A 5 -10.84 -4.44 6.95
C VAL A 5 -9.71 -4.06 7.89
N PHE A 6 -9.56 -4.81 9.00
CA PHE A 6 -8.53 -4.56 9.99
C PHE A 6 -7.12 -4.65 9.40
N LEU A 7 -6.84 -5.68 8.60
CA LEU A 7 -5.54 -5.84 7.94
C LEU A 7 -5.23 -4.68 6.98
N GLN A 8 -6.23 -4.20 6.24
CA GLN A 8 -6.06 -3.04 5.35
C GLN A 8 -5.80 -1.74 6.13
N LEU A 9 -6.44 -1.55 7.29
CA LEU A 9 -6.17 -0.40 8.16
C LEU A 9 -4.77 -0.47 8.78
N ILE A 10 -4.31 -1.65 9.19
CA ILE A 10 -2.91 -1.83 9.63
C ILE A 10 -1.96 -1.44 8.50
N TRP A 11 -2.22 -1.91 7.29
CA TRP A 11 -1.40 -1.59 6.13
C TRP A 11 -1.35 -0.07 5.87
N ILE A 12 -2.49 0.61 5.89
CA ILE A 12 -2.55 2.08 5.77
C ILE A 12 -1.73 2.74 6.90
N GLY A 13 -1.89 2.29 8.14
CA GLY A 13 -1.13 2.82 9.28
C GLY A 13 0.37 2.69 9.11
N LEU A 14 0.85 1.51 8.68
CA LEU A 14 2.26 1.27 8.37
C LEU A 14 2.76 2.17 7.24
N GLY A 15 2.00 2.27 6.15
CA GLY A 15 2.35 3.11 5.00
C GLY A 15 2.39 4.59 5.35
N VAL A 16 1.42 5.09 6.10
CA VAL A 16 1.39 6.49 6.57
C VAL A 16 2.57 6.75 7.51
N GLY A 17 2.83 5.86 8.47
CA GLY A 17 3.97 5.97 9.37
C GLY A 17 5.31 6.02 8.63
N PHE A 18 5.51 5.14 7.65
CA PHE A 18 6.70 5.12 6.81
C PHE A 18 6.87 6.43 6.03
N ASN A 19 5.78 6.95 5.43
CA ASN A 19 5.83 8.22 4.72
C ASN A 19 6.05 9.42 5.66
N LEU A 20 5.46 9.44 6.86
CA LEU A 20 5.73 10.49 7.85
C LEU A 20 7.19 10.52 8.27
N VAL A 21 7.81 9.38 8.52
CA VAL A 21 9.26 9.30 8.80
C VAL A 21 10.06 9.82 7.60
N SER A 22 9.69 9.43 6.38
CA SER A 22 10.31 9.91 5.15
C SER A 22 10.20 11.44 4.99
N TYR A 23 9.04 12.02 5.33
CA TYR A 23 8.80 13.46 5.31
C TYR A 23 9.69 14.22 6.31
N PHE A 24 9.80 13.73 7.55
CA PHE A 24 10.67 14.35 8.55
C PHE A 24 12.16 14.25 8.19
N ARG A 25 12.57 13.21 7.46
CA ARG A 25 13.94 13.12 6.92
C ARG A 25 14.20 14.19 5.87
N LEU A 26 13.28 14.38 4.92
CA LEU A 26 13.37 15.44 3.91
C LEU A 26 13.46 16.82 4.54
N LYS A 27 12.64 17.11 5.56
CA LYS A 27 12.70 18.37 6.31
C LYS A 27 14.05 18.63 6.99
N ARG A 28 14.84 17.59 7.24
CA ARG A 28 16.19 17.68 7.83
C ARG A 28 17.30 17.64 6.78
N GLY A 29 16.98 17.83 5.49
CA GLY A 29 17.94 17.76 4.39
C GLY A 29 18.48 16.36 4.11
N LYS A 30 17.85 15.31 4.65
CA LYS A 30 18.26 13.91 4.44
C LYS A 30 17.47 13.30 3.29
N ALA A 31 18.07 12.32 2.62
CA ALA A 31 17.38 11.51 1.62
C ALA A 31 16.08 10.88 2.19
N PRO A 32 15.00 10.84 1.39
CA PRO A 32 13.74 10.21 1.79
C PRO A 32 13.92 8.70 1.92
N LEU A 33 13.02 8.02 2.64
CA LEU A 33 13.07 6.56 2.75
C LEU A 33 12.82 5.86 1.41
N MET A 34 12.07 6.49 0.52
CA MET A 34 11.69 5.96 -0.79
C MET A 34 11.59 7.10 -1.80
N GLN A 35 11.79 6.81 -3.08
CA GLN A 35 11.75 7.80 -4.17
C GLN A 35 10.41 8.54 -4.28
N THR A 36 9.30 7.89 -3.95
CA THR A 36 7.98 8.50 -3.99
C THR A 36 7.92 9.67 -2.99
N PRO A 37 7.51 10.88 -3.41
CA PRO A 37 7.35 11.99 -2.49
C PRO A 37 6.40 11.64 -1.34
N PRO A 38 6.78 11.87 -0.06
CA PRO A 38 6.03 11.32 1.07
C PRO A 38 4.57 11.77 1.16
N LEU A 39 4.30 13.04 0.83
CA LEU A 39 2.94 13.58 0.85
C LEU A 39 2.07 12.97 -0.25
N ILE A 40 2.66 12.61 -1.40
CA ILE A 40 1.96 11.87 -2.45
C ILE A 40 1.64 10.46 -1.97
N GLY A 41 2.59 9.78 -1.30
CA GLY A 41 2.35 8.47 -0.70
C GLY A 41 1.20 8.47 0.31
N ILE A 42 1.16 9.46 1.21
CA ILE A 42 0.06 9.64 2.18
C ILE A 42 -1.26 9.92 1.46
N GLY A 43 -1.26 10.80 0.46
CA GLY A 43 -2.45 11.13 -0.33
C GLY A 43 -3.03 9.90 -1.02
N VAL A 44 -2.17 9.10 -1.68
CA VAL A 44 -2.56 7.84 -2.32
C VAL A 44 -3.16 6.89 -1.28
N LEU A 45 -2.53 6.65 -0.14
CA LEU A 45 -3.10 5.79 0.91
C LEU A 45 -4.45 6.31 1.43
N GLY A 46 -4.62 7.63 1.51
CA GLY A 46 -5.90 8.25 1.88
C GLY A 46 -7.04 7.92 0.93
N LEU A 47 -6.77 7.80 -0.38
CA LEU A 47 -7.77 7.41 -1.38
C LEU A 47 -8.32 5.99 -1.17
N PHE A 48 -7.62 5.16 -0.40
CA PHE A 48 -8.00 3.75 -0.17
C PHE A 48 -9.02 3.65 0.98
N ILE A 49 -9.09 4.64 1.87
CA ILE A 49 -10.06 4.69 2.98
C ILE A 49 -11.52 4.59 2.50
N PRO A 50 -12.02 5.43 1.57
CA PRO A 50 -13.40 5.31 1.10
C PRO A 50 -13.69 3.95 0.47
N ILE A 51 -12.70 3.32 -0.15
CA ILE A 51 -12.85 1.99 -0.75
C ILE A 51 -12.97 0.92 0.33
N ILE A 52 -12.17 1.01 1.39
CA ILE A 52 -12.30 0.13 2.57
C ILE A 52 -13.67 0.28 3.23
N LEU A 53 -14.22 1.50 3.27
CA LEU A 53 -15.55 1.76 3.82
C LEU A 53 -16.68 1.10 3.00
N LEU A 54 -16.51 0.86 1.70
CA LEU A 54 -17.47 0.07 0.92
C LEU A 54 -17.52 -1.40 1.38
N GLY A 55 -16.46 -1.89 2.02
CA GLY A 55 -16.37 -3.26 2.52
C GLY A 55 -17.12 -3.50 3.83
N VAL A 56 -17.62 -2.44 4.46
CA VAL A 56 -18.50 -2.51 5.64
C VAL A 56 -19.96 -2.13 5.30
N THR A 57 -20.26 -1.89 4.03
CA THR A 57 -21.61 -1.66 3.50
C THR A 57 -21.97 -2.77 2.51
N ASP A 58 -23.22 -2.82 2.04
CA ASP A 58 -23.70 -3.85 1.10
C ASP A 58 -23.21 -3.66 -0.36
N TRP A 59 -22.22 -2.78 -0.58
CA TRP A 59 -21.70 -2.45 -1.91
C TRP A 59 -20.58 -3.43 -2.36
N HIS A 60 -20.82 -4.73 -2.19
CA HIS A 60 -19.80 -5.77 -2.39
C HIS A 60 -19.19 -5.79 -3.80
N ALA A 61 -19.99 -5.60 -4.85
CA ALA A 61 -19.48 -5.57 -6.22
C ALA A 61 -18.49 -4.41 -6.46
N ALA A 62 -18.85 -3.20 -6.03
CA ALA A 62 -17.98 -2.02 -6.14
C ALA A 62 -16.71 -2.20 -5.28
N TYR A 63 -16.86 -2.74 -4.06
CA TYR A 63 -15.75 -3.06 -3.18
C TYR A 63 -14.74 -4.00 -3.84
N LEU A 64 -15.20 -5.10 -4.46
CA LEU A 64 -14.35 -6.08 -5.13
C LEU A 64 -13.58 -5.48 -6.31
N ILE A 65 -14.27 -4.77 -7.20
CA ILE A 65 -13.66 -4.17 -8.39
C ILE A 65 -12.56 -3.18 -7.99
N LEU A 66 -12.88 -2.27 -7.07
CA LEU A 66 -11.95 -1.23 -6.64
C LEU A 66 -10.75 -1.81 -5.89
N ASN A 67 -10.95 -2.80 -5.01
CA ASN A 67 -9.85 -3.48 -4.34
C ASN A 67 -8.95 -4.25 -5.31
N LEU A 68 -9.52 -4.89 -6.35
CA LEU A 68 -8.72 -5.56 -7.35
C LEU A 68 -7.85 -4.57 -8.15
N MET A 69 -8.43 -3.44 -8.56
CA MET A 69 -7.69 -2.36 -9.22
C MET A 69 -6.57 -1.82 -8.33
N MET A 70 -6.85 -1.62 -7.04
CA MET A 70 -5.87 -1.21 -6.03
C MET A 70 -4.73 -2.22 -5.88
N ALA A 71 -5.04 -3.52 -5.80
CA ALA A 71 -4.03 -4.56 -5.69
C ALA A 71 -3.07 -4.54 -6.89
N LEU A 72 -3.59 -4.39 -8.12
CA LEU A 72 -2.77 -4.27 -9.32
C LEU A 72 -1.93 -2.99 -9.31
N PHE A 73 -2.54 -1.86 -8.96
CA PHE A 73 -1.86 -0.57 -8.88
C PHE A 73 -0.70 -0.57 -7.88
N ILE A 74 -0.91 -1.08 -6.66
CA ILE A 74 0.13 -1.20 -5.64
C ILE A 74 1.19 -2.22 -6.08
N SER A 75 0.78 -3.35 -6.66
CA SER A 75 1.73 -4.36 -7.14
C SER A 75 2.70 -3.76 -8.16
N TYR A 76 2.20 -2.95 -9.10
CA TYR A 76 3.07 -2.32 -10.07
C TYR A 76 3.91 -1.18 -9.48
N ILE A 77 3.27 -0.16 -8.90
CA ILE A 77 3.97 1.06 -8.46
C ILE A 77 4.74 0.82 -7.16
N GLY A 78 4.14 0.15 -6.19
CA GLY A 78 4.66 -0.04 -4.84
C GLY A 78 5.59 -1.25 -4.67
N ILE A 79 5.62 -2.19 -5.63
CA ILE A 79 6.46 -3.39 -5.55
C ILE A 79 7.37 -3.48 -6.77
N ILE A 80 6.82 -3.74 -7.95
CA ILE A 80 7.61 -4.07 -9.16
C ILE A 80 8.62 -2.97 -9.49
N ARG A 81 8.19 -1.69 -9.52
CA ARG A 81 9.11 -0.58 -9.84
C ARG A 81 10.24 -0.43 -8.82
N HIS A 82 9.99 -0.71 -7.55
CA HIS A 82 11.03 -0.65 -6.50
C HIS A 82 11.97 -1.86 -6.55
N LEU A 83 11.44 -3.06 -6.86
CA LEU A 83 12.27 -4.25 -7.08
C LEU A 83 13.19 -4.07 -8.30
N GLN A 84 12.71 -3.46 -9.39
CA GLN A 84 13.54 -3.14 -10.54
C GLN A 84 14.75 -2.26 -10.16
N VAL A 85 14.57 -1.29 -9.24
CA VAL A 85 15.70 -0.50 -8.74
C VAL A 85 16.65 -1.37 -7.93
N LEU A 86 16.12 -2.21 -7.04
CA LEU A 86 16.92 -3.08 -6.18
C LEU A 86 17.80 -4.07 -6.97
N PHE A 87 17.29 -4.60 -8.08
CA PHE A 87 17.99 -5.57 -8.92
C PHE A 87 18.72 -4.94 -10.12
N SER A 88 18.69 -3.62 -10.25
CA SER A 88 19.46 -2.92 -11.28
C SER A 88 20.83 -2.50 -10.74
N ASP A 89 21.82 -2.33 -11.62
CA ASP A 89 23.12 -1.73 -11.29
C ASP A 89 23.03 -0.22 -11.00
N ARG A 90 21.81 0.36 -10.95
CA ARG A 90 21.61 1.77 -10.63
C ARG A 90 21.97 2.03 -9.18
N SER A 91 22.55 3.19 -8.93
CA SER A 91 22.67 3.75 -7.59
C SER A 91 21.30 3.80 -6.92
N LEU A 92 21.28 3.69 -5.58
CA LEU A 92 20.06 3.83 -4.77
C LEU A 92 19.63 5.30 -4.66
N ASP A 93 19.85 6.09 -5.71
CA ASP A 93 19.60 7.52 -5.71
C ASP A 93 18.10 7.77 -5.51
N GLY A 94 17.80 8.59 -4.52
CA GLY A 94 16.43 8.82 -4.06
C GLY A 94 15.93 7.84 -2.99
N TYR A 95 16.76 6.94 -2.47
CA TYR A 95 16.46 6.10 -1.31
C TYR A 95 17.45 6.37 -0.17
N ALA A 96 16.99 6.27 1.07
CA ALA A 96 17.85 6.42 2.24
C ALA A 96 18.82 5.24 2.40
N SER A 97 18.38 4.02 2.06
CA SER A 97 19.19 2.79 2.10
C SER A 97 18.44 1.64 1.40
N ARG A 98 19.15 0.52 1.15
CA ARG A 98 18.52 -0.76 0.72
C ARG A 98 17.48 -1.23 1.72
N THR A 99 17.76 -1.10 3.01
CA THR A 99 16.82 -1.51 4.08
C THR A 99 15.52 -0.71 4.00
N ALA A 100 15.60 0.61 3.75
CA ALA A 100 14.41 1.43 3.61
C ALA A 100 13.56 1.01 2.40
N LEU A 101 14.22 0.71 1.27
CA LEU A 101 13.55 0.16 0.09
C LEU A 101 12.85 -1.16 0.41
N LEU A 102 13.55 -2.12 1.02
CA LEU A 102 13.01 -3.44 1.37
C LEU A 102 11.83 -3.34 2.35
N ILE A 103 11.92 -2.47 3.37
CA ILE A 103 10.81 -2.24 4.30
C ILE A 103 9.60 -1.70 3.56
N GLY A 104 9.79 -0.67 2.72
CA GLY A 104 8.67 -0.08 1.98
C GLY A 104 8.04 -1.05 0.98
N VAL A 105 8.84 -1.87 0.29
CA VAL A 105 8.33 -2.98 -0.54
C VAL A 105 7.56 -3.99 0.31
N GLY A 106 8.08 -4.38 1.47
CA GLY A 106 7.41 -5.29 2.40
C GLY A 106 6.05 -4.78 2.88
N ILE A 107 5.94 -3.49 3.19
CA ILE A 107 4.66 -2.84 3.52
C ILE A 107 3.68 -2.95 2.35
N ASN A 108 4.12 -2.71 1.12
CA ASN A 108 3.26 -2.82 -0.06
C ASN A 108 2.86 -4.26 -0.37
N VAL A 109 3.77 -5.23 -0.20
CA VAL A 109 3.45 -6.68 -0.32
C VAL A 109 2.37 -7.07 0.69
N PHE A 110 2.52 -6.63 1.94
CA PHE A 110 1.50 -6.85 2.97
C PHE A 110 0.15 -6.23 2.58
N GLY A 111 0.16 -5.00 2.05
CA GLY A 111 -1.05 -4.33 1.56
C GLY A 111 -1.75 -5.09 0.44
N VAL A 112 -1.02 -5.51 -0.59
CA VAL A 112 -1.56 -6.34 -1.68
C VAL A 112 -2.15 -7.63 -1.12
N GLY A 113 -1.46 -8.31 -0.21
CA GLY A 113 -1.97 -9.52 0.44
C GLY A 113 -3.26 -9.27 1.21
N ALA A 114 -3.33 -8.20 2.00
CA ALA A 114 -4.54 -7.81 2.73
C ALA A 114 -5.72 -7.48 1.80
N THR A 115 -5.46 -6.76 0.70
CA THR A 115 -6.46 -6.42 -0.32
C THR A 115 -6.97 -7.64 -1.06
N VAL A 116 -6.08 -8.56 -1.48
CA VAL A 116 -6.47 -9.81 -2.14
C VAL A 116 -7.29 -10.70 -1.18
N TRP A 117 -6.86 -10.81 0.08
CA TRP A 117 -7.61 -11.55 1.10
C TRP A 117 -9.01 -10.98 1.32
N ALA A 118 -9.13 -9.65 1.29
CA ALA A 118 -10.43 -8.99 1.37
C ALA A 118 -11.33 -9.35 0.18
N CYS A 119 -10.80 -9.38 -1.03
CA CYS A 119 -11.55 -9.80 -2.22
C CYS A 119 -12.04 -11.25 -2.11
N VAL A 120 -11.15 -12.17 -1.71
CA VAL A 120 -11.50 -13.59 -1.54
C VAL A 120 -12.60 -13.76 -0.49
N THR A 121 -12.48 -13.06 0.63
CA THR A 121 -13.47 -13.15 1.71
C THR A 121 -14.84 -12.63 1.27
N VAL A 122 -14.89 -11.46 0.63
CA VAL A 122 -16.17 -10.87 0.19
C VAL A 122 -16.80 -11.66 -0.94
N ALA A 123 -16.02 -12.16 -1.91
CA ALA A 123 -16.53 -13.01 -2.98
C ALA A 123 -17.14 -14.32 -2.44
N GLY A 124 -16.49 -14.95 -1.44
CA GLY A 124 -17.02 -16.14 -0.79
C GLY A 124 -18.34 -15.89 -0.03
N LEU A 125 -18.49 -14.71 0.59
CA LEU A 125 -19.74 -14.31 1.23
C LEU A 125 -20.85 -14.02 0.22
N SER A 126 -20.54 -13.35 -0.89
CA SER A 126 -21.52 -13.01 -1.93
C SER A 126 -22.01 -14.21 -2.75
N GLY A 127 -21.22 -15.29 -2.83
CA GLY A 127 -21.63 -16.55 -3.49
C GLY A 127 -22.37 -17.54 -2.59
N ALA A 128 -22.50 -17.24 -1.29
CA ALA A 128 -23.18 -18.09 -0.31
C ALA A 128 -24.64 -17.66 -0.04
N CYS A 129 -25.10 -16.58 -0.69
CA CYS A 129 -26.48 -16.08 -0.68
C CYS A 129 -27.16 -16.36 -2.01
#